data_AF-A0A7Y5R2V5-F1
#
_entry.id   AF-A0A7Y5R2V5-F1
#
_cell.length_a   1.000
_cell.length_b   1.000
_cell.length_c   1.000
_cell.angle_alpha   90.00
_cell.angle_beta   90.00
_cell.angle_gamma   90.00
#
_symmetry.space_group_name_H-M   'P 1'
#
loop_
_entity.id
_entity.type
_entity.pdbx_description
1 polymer ?
#
loop_
_entity_poly.entity_id
_entity_poly.type
_entity_poly.pdbx_seq_one_letter_code
_entity_poly.pdbx_strand_id
1 'polypeptide(L)'
;MKRQLHLAIGLFLFASTALKSQTAPNFTITDSDGQSHNLYTDYLDQGKTVVIKFFFTTCPPCNAMAPLMEPFYQEWGGGAQDVEFISLSIMNFDDNNDVALYKAAKGHTFPGAGLDGGSITASQPYLNGMFGNFTGTPTFAVIAPDRSVIFDPRGISFVATLDSVDVAIRSTGAEKPPIPYTISGTVKNTQNASVAGVTVSVSGLAQYADTTNSAGQFEFTAMLEPRLDYVLSASKNYNFVNGVTTFDMIEIRKHVLALQIITQPTRLLAADANKSGGISTQDIVELRKLVLSVQDSLSQQESWFFYNAAYTFVNPEHPFPEIYNTLNAAIKFRTSSLPPFHFRAVKIGDVNESADPGQ
;
A
#
# COMPACT_ATOMS: atom_id res chain seq x y z
N MET A 1 -51.40 6.65 -56.47
CA MET A 1 -50.83 7.87 -55.88
C MET A 1 -49.76 7.49 -54.87
N LYS A 2 -48.47 7.66 -55.22
CA LYS A 2 -47.33 7.41 -54.31
C LYS A 2 -47.21 8.57 -53.32
N ARG A 3 -47.26 8.31 -52.01
CA ARG A 3 -46.88 9.26 -50.96
C ARG A 3 -45.39 9.09 -50.69
N GLN A 4 -44.58 10.11 -50.99
CA GLN A 4 -43.20 10.19 -50.54
C GLN A 4 -43.16 10.79 -49.13
N LEU A 5 -42.49 10.10 -48.22
CA LEU A 5 -42.19 10.57 -46.86
C LEU A 5 -40.72 11.01 -46.87
N HIS A 6 -40.46 12.31 -46.75
CA HIS A 6 -39.10 12.83 -46.63
C HIS A 6 -38.68 12.80 -45.15
N LEU A 7 -37.65 12.01 -44.85
CA LEU A 7 -37.02 11.93 -43.55
C LEU A 7 -35.94 13.02 -43.46
N ALA A 8 -36.20 14.09 -42.72
CA ALA A 8 -35.19 15.11 -42.40
C ALA A 8 -34.40 14.63 -41.17
N ILE A 9 -33.14 14.25 -41.39
CA ILE A 9 -32.19 13.93 -40.32
C ILE A 9 -31.54 15.24 -39.87
N GLY A 10 -31.92 15.74 -38.70
CA GLY A 10 -31.27 16.87 -38.04
C GLY A 10 -29.93 16.43 -37.44
N LEU A 11 -28.83 16.95 -37.96
CA LEU A 11 -27.49 16.77 -37.40
C LEU A 11 -27.36 17.63 -36.13
N PHE A 12 -27.53 17.00 -34.96
CA PHE A 12 -27.25 17.62 -33.67
C PHE A 12 -25.72 17.67 -33.48
N LEU A 13 -25.12 18.81 -33.80
CA LEU A 13 -23.75 19.15 -33.39
C LEU A 13 -23.75 19.34 -31.87
N PHE A 14 -23.29 18.32 -31.13
CA PHE A 14 -22.86 18.49 -29.75
C PHE A 14 -21.63 19.39 -29.75
N ALA A 15 -21.82 20.69 -29.52
CA ALA A 15 -20.75 21.59 -29.16
C ALA A 15 -20.30 21.21 -27.73
N SER A 16 -19.27 20.38 -27.63
CA SER A 16 -18.54 20.19 -26.38
C SER A 16 -17.90 21.52 -26.01
N THR A 17 -18.49 22.25 -25.07
CA THR A 17 -17.84 23.41 -24.47
C THR A 17 -16.58 22.91 -23.77
N ALA A 18 -15.43 23.08 -24.40
CA ALA A 18 -14.16 22.92 -23.72
C ALA A 18 -14.12 23.97 -22.59
N LEU A 19 -14.28 23.52 -21.34
CA LEU A 19 -13.83 24.33 -20.20
C LEU A 19 -12.36 24.65 -20.48
N LYS A 20 -12.02 25.94 -20.59
CA LYS A 20 -10.61 26.34 -20.57
C LYS A 20 -10.05 25.86 -19.24
N SER A 21 -9.20 24.84 -19.28
CA SER A 21 -8.34 24.50 -18.14
C SER A 21 -7.58 25.77 -17.77
N GLN A 22 -7.83 26.29 -16.58
CA GLN A 22 -7.12 27.45 -16.09
C GLN A 22 -5.75 26.96 -15.62
N THR A 23 -4.70 27.65 -16.07
CA THR A 23 -3.32 27.29 -15.71
C THR A 23 -2.86 28.12 -14.51
N ALA A 24 -2.05 27.52 -13.64
CA ALA A 24 -1.38 28.22 -12.53
C ALA A 24 -0.65 29.47 -13.05
N PRO A 25 -0.92 30.69 -12.54
CA PRO A 25 -0.13 31.86 -12.91
C PRO A 25 1.31 31.74 -12.41
N ASN A 26 2.28 32.20 -13.21
CA ASN A 26 3.67 32.27 -12.75
C ASN A 26 3.80 33.26 -11.58
N PHE A 27 4.69 32.97 -10.65
CA PHE A 27 5.08 33.87 -9.57
C PHE A 27 6.56 33.72 -9.28
N THR A 28 7.13 34.73 -8.63
CA THR A 28 8.43 34.64 -7.96
C THR A 28 8.23 35.03 -6.51
N ILE A 29 8.74 34.19 -5.59
CA ILE A 29 8.83 34.51 -4.16
C ILE A 29 10.29 34.52 -3.71
N THR A 30 10.55 35.13 -2.56
CA THR A 30 11.77 34.91 -1.78
C THR A 30 11.36 34.21 -0.49
N ASP A 31 11.87 33.00 -0.27
CA ASP A 31 11.51 32.21 0.89
C ASP A 31 12.14 32.75 2.19
N SER A 32 11.76 32.13 3.30
CA SER A 32 12.20 32.47 4.64
C SER A 32 13.69 32.23 4.88
N ASP A 33 14.34 31.46 4.00
CA ASP A 33 15.78 31.17 4.03
C ASP A 33 16.56 32.13 3.10
N GLY A 34 15.87 33.07 2.44
CA GLY A 34 16.43 34.10 1.56
C GLY A 34 16.60 33.67 0.10
N GLN A 35 16.09 32.50 -0.27
CA GLN A 35 16.23 31.92 -1.60
C GLN A 35 15.08 32.35 -2.51
N SER A 36 15.38 32.69 -3.75
CA SER A 36 14.36 33.06 -4.74
C SER A 36 13.87 31.82 -5.47
N HIS A 37 12.54 31.76 -5.68
CA HIS A 37 11.87 30.65 -6.36
C HIS A 37 10.88 31.18 -7.39
N ASN A 38 11.07 30.83 -8.66
CA ASN A 38 10.12 31.05 -9.73
C ASN A 38 9.36 29.75 -10.05
N LEU A 39 8.02 29.81 -10.00
CA LEU A 39 7.19 28.62 -10.20
C LEU A 39 7.52 27.90 -11.52
N TYR A 40 7.65 28.65 -12.62
CA TYR A 40 7.85 28.05 -13.92
C TYR A 40 9.29 27.59 -14.13
N THR A 41 10.27 28.50 -14.07
CA THR A 41 11.63 28.20 -14.51
C THR A 41 12.38 27.24 -13.60
N ASP A 42 12.07 27.28 -12.30
CA ASP A 42 12.81 26.50 -11.30
C ASP A 42 12.16 25.13 -11.08
N TYR A 43 10.87 24.96 -11.45
CA TYR A 43 10.10 23.74 -11.18
C TYR A 43 9.35 23.21 -12.40
N LEU A 44 8.28 23.88 -12.85
CA LEU A 44 7.36 23.29 -13.84
C LEU A 44 8.04 23.03 -15.19
N ASP A 45 8.87 23.97 -15.67
CA ASP A 45 9.62 23.82 -16.92
C ASP A 45 10.77 22.80 -16.78
N GLN A 46 11.13 22.40 -15.54
CA GLN A 46 12.05 21.29 -15.24
C GLN A 46 11.33 19.93 -15.13
N GLY A 47 10.02 19.89 -15.39
CA GLY A 47 9.21 18.68 -15.27
C GLY A 47 8.75 18.35 -13.86
N LYS A 48 8.95 19.25 -12.88
CA LYS A 48 8.51 19.01 -11.49
C LYS A 48 7.04 19.37 -11.29
N THR A 49 6.41 18.63 -10.41
CA THR A 49 5.11 18.97 -9.81
C THR A 49 5.33 19.81 -8.56
N VAL A 50 4.54 20.87 -8.39
CA VAL A 50 4.62 21.75 -7.23
C VAL A 50 3.38 21.61 -6.36
N VAL A 51 3.57 21.37 -5.06
CA VAL A 51 2.51 21.33 -4.07
C VAL A 51 2.57 22.60 -3.23
N ILE A 52 1.61 23.49 -3.41
CA ILE A 52 1.49 24.70 -2.60
C ILE A 52 0.58 24.42 -1.41
N LYS A 53 1.05 24.67 -0.19
CA LYS A 53 0.25 24.68 1.04
C LYS A 53 0.00 26.11 1.46
N PHE A 54 -1.27 26.53 1.44
CA PHE A 54 -1.72 27.82 1.96
C PHE A 54 -1.98 27.71 3.46
N PHE A 55 -1.37 28.59 4.26
CA PHE A 55 -1.45 28.54 5.72
C PHE A 55 -1.25 29.93 6.36
N PHE A 56 -1.18 29.98 7.68
CA PHE A 56 -0.56 31.07 8.44
C PHE A 56 0.03 30.50 9.74
N THR A 57 1.00 31.18 10.33
CA THR A 57 1.86 30.61 11.40
C THR A 57 1.07 30.23 12.66
N THR A 58 0.03 30.98 12.98
CA THR A 58 -0.84 30.76 14.15
C THR A 58 -2.11 29.95 13.82
N CYS A 59 -2.25 29.41 12.61
CA CYS A 59 -3.41 28.65 12.15
C CYS A 59 -3.58 27.34 12.94
N PRO A 60 -4.64 27.17 13.76
CA PRO A 60 -4.83 25.97 14.56
C PRO A 60 -4.87 24.64 13.76
N PRO A 61 -5.67 24.50 12.68
CA PRO A 61 -5.68 23.26 11.90
C PRO A 61 -4.36 23.03 11.15
N CYS A 62 -3.68 24.09 10.70
CA CYS A 62 -2.37 23.98 10.07
C CYS A 62 -1.31 23.48 11.06
N ASN A 63 -1.38 23.93 12.31
CA ASN A 63 -0.53 23.46 13.41
C ASN A 63 -0.81 22.00 13.78
N ALA A 64 -2.06 21.57 13.74
CA ALA A 64 -2.44 20.17 13.99
C ALA A 64 -1.96 19.22 12.89
N MET A 65 -1.95 19.66 11.63
CA MET A 65 -1.47 18.87 10.49
C MET A 65 0.06 18.91 10.31
N ALA A 66 0.74 19.92 10.86
CA ALA A 66 2.17 20.14 10.66
C ALA A 66 3.07 18.91 10.89
N PRO A 67 2.87 18.06 11.92
CA PRO A 67 3.70 16.87 12.13
C PRO A 67 3.67 15.86 10.98
N LEU A 68 2.65 15.91 10.12
CA LEU A 68 2.48 14.98 9.00
C LEU A 68 3.15 15.49 7.71
N MET A 69 3.45 16.79 7.62
CA MET A 69 3.89 17.43 6.38
C MET A 69 5.33 17.07 6.01
N GLU A 70 6.25 17.09 6.97
CA GLU A 70 7.66 16.77 6.69
C GLU A 70 7.83 15.31 6.26
N PRO A 71 7.27 14.30 6.97
CA PRO A 71 7.31 12.94 6.47
C PRO A 71 6.73 12.81 5.07
N PHE A 72 5.59 13.45 4.79
CA PHE A 72 4.96 13.40 3.47
C PHE A 72 5.80 14.06 2.36
N TYR A 73 6.51 15.15 2.67
CA TYR A 73 7.46 15.77 1.75
C TYR A 73 8.66 14.84 1.45
N GLN A 74 9.20 14.19 2.48
CA GLN A 74 10.31 13.25 2.34
C GLN A 74 9.91 11.98 1.57
N GLU A 75 8.66 11.51 1.70
CA GLU A 75 8.12 10.42 0.87
C GLU A 75 8.17 10.72 -0.64
N TRP A 76 8.11 12.00 -1.01
CA TRP A 76 8.23 12.47 -2.40
C TRP A 76 9.65 12.89 -2.78
N GLY A 77 10.64 12.54 -1.96
CA GLY A 77 12.05 12.80 -2.23
C GLY A 77 12.56 14.17 -1.79
N GLY A 78 11.79 14.88 -0.95
CA GLY A 78 12.28 16.09 -0.27
C GLY A 78 12.76 17.18 -1.22
N GLY A 79 12.06 17.39 -2.34
CA GLY A 79 12.40 18.40 -3.34
C GLY A 79 13.49 17.97 -4.32
N ALA A 80 14.20 16.87 -4.07
CA ALA A 80 15.30 16.40 -4.92
C ALA A 80 14.85 15.59 -6.14
N GLN A 81 13.59 15.13 -6.17
CA GLN A 81 13.00 14.32 -7.23
C GLN A 81 11.91 15.10 -7.97
N ASP A 82 10.83 14.45 -8.38
CA ASP A 82 9.78 14.99 -9.25
C ASP A 82 8.89 16.05 -8.58
N VAL A 83 8.99 16.26 -7.27
CA VAL A 83 8.02 17.08 -6.53
C VAL A 83 8.70 18.06 -5.58
N GLU A 84 8.25 19.31 -5.62
CA GLU A 84 8.62 20.36 -4.67
C GLU A 84 7.39 20.82 -3.86
N PHE A 85 7.59 21.12 -2.57
CA PHE A 85 6.55 21.66 -1.72
C PHE A 85 6.86 23.13 -1.43
N ILE A 86 5.84 24.00 -1.42
CA ILE A 86 6.00 25.41 -1.06
C ILE A 86 4.89 25.79 -0.09
N SER A 87 5.25 26.35 1.07
CA SER A 87 4.26 26.88 2.01
C SER A 87 4.14 28.40 1.90
N LEU A 88 2.95 28.89 1.56
CA LEU A 88 2.69 30.33 1.43
C LEU A 88 1.78 30.80 2.55
N SER A 89 2.26 31.74 3.37
CA SER A 89 1.36 32.41 4.29
C SER A 89 0.39 33.29 3.53
N ILE A 90 -0.88 33.26 3.92
CA ILE A 90 -1.95 34.09 3.34
C ILE A 90 -2.29 35.32 4.18
N MET A 91 -1.54 35.57 5.27
CA MET A 91 -1.82 36.66 6.21
C MET A 91 -0.79 37.78 6.12
N ASN A 92 -1.25 39.03 6.08
CA ASN A 92 -0.39 40.22 6.02
C ASN A 92 0.42 40.49 7.30
N PHE A 93 0.25 39.68 8.35
CA PHE A 93 1.01 39.80 9.59
C PHE A 93 2.12 38.76 9.72
N ASP A 94 2.19 37.76 8.82
CA ASP A 94 3.25 36.76 8.81
C ASP A 94 4.34 37.23 7.84
N ASP A 95 5.50 37.62 8.35
CA ASP A 95 6.69 37.86 7.52
C ASP A 95 7.54 36.58 7.38
N ASN A 96 8.63 36.67 6.62
CA ASN A 96 9.56 35.57 6.42
C ASN A 96 10.23 35.12 7.72
N ASN A 97 10.41 36.01 8.70
CA ASN A 97 10.94 35.64 10.00
C ASN A 97 9.91 34.81 10.79
N ASP A 98 8.63 35.17 10.76
CA ASP A 98 7.56 34.36 11.37
C ASP A 98 7.45 32.97 10.71
N VAL A 99 7.54 32.92 9.37
CA VAL A 99 7.52 31.65 8.62
C VAL A 99 8.76 30.80 8.92
N ALA A 100 9.96 31.40 9.03
CA ALA A 100 11.18 30.71 9.45
C ALA A 100 11.03 30.09 10.84
N LEU A 101 10.52 30.86 11.81
CA LEU A 101 10.29 30.39 13.18
C LEU A 101 9.26 29.24 13.21
N TYR A 102 8.18 29.35 12.42
CA TYR A 102 7.20 28.28 12.27
C TYR A 102 7.84 27.01 11.71
N LYS A 103 8.57 27.12 10.58
CA LYS A 103 9.24 25.97 9.95
C LYS A 103 10.20 25.30 10.92
N ALA A 104 11.06 26.08 11.59
CA ALA A 104 12.02 25.57 12.57
C ALA A 104 11.31 24.86 13.74
N ALA A 105 10.23 25.43 14.26
CA ALA A 105 9.45 24.83 15.35
C ALA A 105 8.72 23.54 14.95
N LYS A 106 8.43 23.34 13.66
CA LYS A 106 7.75 22.15 13.13
C LYS A 106 8.68 21.15 12.44
N GLY A 107 9.96 21.49 12.28
CA GLY A 107 10.93 20.68 11.54
C GLY A 107 10.63 20.60 10.05
N HIS A 108 10.02 21.64 9.46
CA HIS A 108 9.71 21.68 8.02
C HIS A 108 10.92 22.17 7.21
N THR A 109 11.29 21.42 6.18
CA THR A 109 12.48 21.71 5.35
C THR A 109 12.15 22.27 3.97
N PHE A 110 10.91 22.14 3.49
CA PHE A 110 10.47 22.71 2.22
C PHE A 110 10.44 24.26 2.24
N PRO A 111 10.61 24.93 1.09
CA PRO A 111 10.51 26.39 0.97
C PRO A 111 9.20 26.95 1.55
N GLY A 112 9.28 28.14 2.14
CA GLY A 112 8.08 28.85 2.59
C GLY A 112 8.28 30.34 2.67
N ALA A 113 7.25 31.11 2.35
CA ALA A 113 7.31 32.57 2.29
C ALA A 113 6.16 33.22 3.07
N GLY A 114 6.49 34.35 3.70
CA GLY A 114 5.57 35.31 4.28
C GLY A 114 5.35 36.53 3.36
N LEU A 115 4.73 37.58 3.92
CA LEU A 115 4.33 38.78 3.22
C LEU A 115 5.47 39.45 2.45
N ASP A 116 6.60 39.69 3.12
CA ASP A 116 7.80 40.33 2.58
C ASP A 116 8.55 39.45 1.56
N GLY A 117 8.26 38.14 1.56
CA GLY A 117 8.68 37.18 0.53
C GLY A 117 7.78 37.12 -0.70
N GLY A 118 6.65 37.85 -0.72
CA GLY A 118 5.70 37.90 -1.84
C GLY A 118 4.59 36.85 -1.79
N SER A 119 4.40 36.16 -0.66
CA SER A 119 3.45 35.05 -0.51
C SER A 119 1.99 35.45 -0.80
N ILE A 120 1.60 36.66 -0.44
CA ILE A 120 0.23 37.17 -0.60
C ILE A 120 -0.14 37.25 -2.07
N THR A 121 0.72 37.87 -2.89
CA THR A 121 0.50 37.99 -4.34
C THR A 121 0.52 36.63 -5.03
N ALA A 122 1.47 35.75 -4.66
CA ALA A 122 1.54 34.39 -5.20
C ALA A 122 0.28 33.55 -4.86
N SER A 123 -0.34 33.80 -3.70
CA SER A 123 -1.52 33.05 -3.25
C SER A 123 -2.84 33.56 -3.83
N GLN A 124 -2.95 34.86 -4.18
CA GLN A 124 -4.23 35.47 -4.61
C GLN A 124 -5.02 34.68 -5.68
N PRO A 125 -4.40 34.14 -6.75
CA PRO A 125 -5.13 33.37 -7.76
C PRO A 125 -5.84 32.13 -7.20
N TYR A 126 -5.36 31.57 -6.11
CA TYR A 126 -5.93 30.37 -5.49
C TYR A 126 -7.00 30.68 -4.45
N LEU A 127 -7.12 31.95 -4.03
CA LEU A 127 -8.05 32.39 -2.99
C LEU A 127 -9.31 33.08 -3.55
N ASN A 128 -9.27 33.54 -4.81
CA ASN A 128 -10.31 34.37 -5.42
C ASN A 128 -11.42 33.58 -6.18
N GLY A 129 -11.43 32.25 -6.05
CA GLY A 129 -12.41 31.38 -6.73
C GLY A 129 -12.01 30.91 -8.14
N MET A 130 -10.84 31.31 -8.66
CA MET A 130 -10.36 30.94 -9.99
C MET A 130 -10.32 29.40 -10.20
N PHE A 131 -9.74 28.67 -9.24
CA PHE A 131 -9.58 27.21 -9.33
C PHE A 131 -10.61 26.40 -8.52
N GLY A 132 -11.39 27.06 -7.66
CA GLY A 132 -12.35 26.43 -6.78
C GLY A 132 -12.64 27.28 -5.55
N ASN A 133 -13.59 26.84 -4.73
CA ASN A 133 -13.97 27.58 -3.53
C ASN A 133 -12.91 27.43 -2.44
N PHE A 134 -12.31 28.54 -2.02
CA PHE A 134 -11.43 28.56 -0.87
C PHE A 134 -12.25 28.50 0.42
N THR A 135 -12.09 27.43 1.19
CA THR A 135 -12.90 27.17 2.40
C THR A 135 -12.15 27.43 3.71
N GLY A 136 -10.88 27.80 3.63
CA GLY A 136 -10.00 28.04 4.78
C GLY A 136 -8.78 27.13 4.78
N THR A 137 -7.81 27.48 5.63
CA THR A 137 -6.50 26.82 5.71
C THR A 137 -6.50 25.61 6.66
N PRO A 138 -5.62 24.61 6.44
CA PRO A 138 -4.73 24.50 5.30
C PRO A 138 -5.50 24.14 4.01
N THR A 139 -5.11 24.77 2.90
CA THR A 139 -5.57 24.44 1.54
C THR A 139 -4.36 24.04 0.72
N PHE A 140 -4.55 23.12 -0.22
CA PHE A 140 -3.48 22.68 -1.13
C PHE A 140 -3.80 23.02 -2.57
N ALA A 141 -2.77 23.34 -3.36
CA ALA A 141 -2.83 23.32 -4.81
C ALA A 141 -1.72 22.40 -5.33
N VAL A 142 -2.07 21.41 -6.14
CA VAL A 142 -1.10 20.55 -6.82
C VAL A 142 -1.02 21.01 -8.27
N ILE A 143 0.17 21.41 -8.71
CA ILE A 143 0.40 22.03 -10.01
C ILE A 143 1.30 21.12 -10.82
N ALA A 144 0.79 20.60 -11.94
CA ALA A 144 1.53 19.74 -12.83
C ALA A 144 2.50 20.54 -13.73
N PRO A 145 3.48 19.89 -14.39
CA PRO A 145 4.42 20.55 -15.31
C PRO A 145 3.73 21.29 -16.47
N ASP A 146 2.56 20.81 -16.90
CA ASP A 146 1.73 21.46 -17.94
C ASP A 146 0.95 22.68 -17.42
N ARG A 147 1.16 23.06 -16.15
CA ARG A 147 0.56 24.17 -15.40
C ARG A 147 -0.91 23.94 -15.05
N SER A 148 -1.46 22.75 -15.28
CA SER A 148 -2.79 22.40 -14.76
C SER A 148 -2.78 22.35 -13.23
N VAL A 149 -3.91 22.68 -12.63
CA VAL A 149 -4.06 22.79 -11.17
C VAL A 149 -5.14 21.85 -10.68
N ILE A 150 -4.79 21.02 -9.70
CA ILE A 150 -5.74 20.29 -8.87
C ILE A 150 -5.83 21.04 -7.55
N PHE A 151 -6.96 21.70 -7.34
CA PHE A 151 -7.16 22.59 -6.21
C PHE A 151 -7.95 21.92 -5.07
N ASP A 152 -7.48 22.14 -3.85
CA ASP A 152 -8.01 21.64 -2.58
C ASP A 152 -8.36 20.14 -2.57
N PRO A 153 -7.45 19.23 -3.01
CA PRO A 153 -7.64 17.79 -2.77
C PRO A 153 -7.77 17.55 -1.26
N ARG A 154 -8.90 16.99 -0.83
CA ARG A 154 -9.31 16.99 0.58
C ARG A 154 -10.01 15.69 0.97
N GLY A 155 -9.72 15.22 2.18
CA GLY A 155 -10.36 14.07 2.80
C GLY A 155 -11.09 14.44 4.11
N ILE A 156 -11.72 13.44 4.73
CA ILE A 156 -12.48 13.60 5.97
C ILE A 156 -11.60 13.86 7.22
N SER A 157 -10.29 13.69 7.11
CA SER A 157 -9.30 13.86 8.17
C SER A 157 -7.98 14.36 7.57
N PHE A 158 -7.02 14.81 8.39
CA PHE A 158 -5.72 15.26 7.87
C PHE A 158 -4.96 14.16 7.12
N VAL A 159 -5.01 12.91 7.60
CA VAL A 159 -4.40 11.77 6.91
C VAL A 159 -5.08 11.52 5.57
N ALA A 160 -6.42 11.54 5.54
CA ALA A 160 -7.18 11.35 4.30
C ALA A 160 -6.97 12.52 3.31
N THR A 161 -6.75 13.74 3.80
CA THR A 161 -6.37 14.88 2.98
C THR A 161 -5.00 14.67 2.36
N LEU A 162 -4.00 14.22 3.11
CA LEU A 162 -2.68 13.91 2.53
C LEU A 162 -2.74 12.73 1.55
N ASP A 163 -3.58 11.73 1.78
CA ASP A 163 -3.83 10.66 0.78
C ASP A 163 -4.47 11.22 -0.49
N SER A 164 -5.38 12.20 -0.38
CA SER A 164 -5.94 12.90 -1.55
C SER A 164 -4.91 13.77 -2.27
N VAL A 165 -4.01 14.44 -1.55
CA VAL A 165 -2.89 15.20 -2.13
C VAL A 165 -1.93 14.25 -2.84
N ASP A 166 -1.65 13.07 -2.26
CA ASP A 166 -0.80 12.04 -2.88
C ASP A 166 -1.34 11.59 -4.23
N VAL A 167 -2.65 11.30 -4.30
CA VAL A 167 -3.34 10.93 -5.55
C VAL A 167 -3.27 12.07 -6.57
N ALA A 168 -3.44 13.32 -6.12
CA ALA A 168 -3.35 14.49 -6.99
C ALA A 168 -1.93 14.71 -7.53
N ILE A 169 -0.89 14.45 -6.73
CA ILE A 169 0.50 14.50 -7.21
C ILE A 169 0.72 13.40 -8.26
N ARG A 170 0.31 12.16 -8.00
CA ARG A 170 0.47 11.05 -8.95
C ARG A 170 -0.24 11.31 -10.28
N SER A 171 -1.41 11.96 -10.27
CA SER A 171 -2.14 12.26 -11.52
C SER A 171 -1.47 13.32 -12.39
N THR A 172 -0.45 14.03 -11.88
CA THR A 172 0.41 14.91 -12.67
C THR A 172 1.46 14.16 -13.50
N GLY A 173 1.64 12.86 -13.25
CA GLY A 173 2.71 12.04 -13.85
C GLY A 173 3.99 11.96 -13.01
N ALA A 174 4.05 12.63 -11.84
CA ALA A 174 5.17 12.51 -10.93
C ALA A 174 5.30 11.10 -10.35
N GLU A 175 6.53 10.57 -10.32
CA GLU A 175 6.85 9.25 -9.77
C GLU A 175 7.34 9.38 -8.33
N LYS A 176 6.74 8.59 -7.43
CA LYS A 176 7.18 8.58 -6.03
C LYS A 176 8.39 7.65 -5.89
N PRO A 177 9.53 8.11 -5.35
CA PRO A 177 10.70 7.25 -5.20
C PRO A 177 10.45 6.15 -4.16
N PRO A 178 10.93 4.92 -4.40
CA PRO A 178 10.96 3.89 -3.37
C PRO A 178 12.01 4.22 -2.31
N ILE A 179 11.70 3.96 -1.04
CA ILE A 179 12.60 4.16 0.11
C ILE A 179 12.80 2.84 0.87
N PRO A 180 13.90 2.69 1.63
CA PRO A 180 14.17 1.44 2.33
C PRO A 180 13.21 1.23 3.52
N TYR A 181 12.66 0.03 3.60
CA TYR A 181 11.85 -0.46 4.71
C TYR A 181 12.40 -1.77 5.25
N THR A 182 12.67 -1.82 6.55
CA THR A 182 13.02 -3.06 7.24
C THR A 182 11.76 -3.87 7.53
N ILE A 183 11.69 -5.05 6.95
CA ILE A 183 10.60 -6.01 7.12
C ILE A 183 11.16 -7.18 7.93
N SER A 184 10.60 -7.42 9.10
CA SER A 184 11.03 -8.50 9.98
C SER A 184 9.85 -9.25 10.58
N GLY A 185 10.11 -10.45 11.07
CA GLY A 185 9.04 -11.27 11.60
C GLY A 185 9.45 -12.68 12.00
N THR A 186 8.43 -13.51 12.22
CA THR A 186 8.60 -14.92 12.55
C THR A 186 7.63 -15.83 11.80
N VAL A 187 8.04 -17.08 11.60
CA VAL A 187 7.21 -18.17 11.09
C VAL A 187 7.19 -19.29 12.13
N LYS A 188 5.99 -19.69 12.53
CA LYS A 188 5.77 -20.80 13.46
C LYS A 188 4.72 -21.76 12.96
N ASN A 189 4.77 -23.02 13.34
CA ASN A 189 3.70 -23.97 13.06
C ASN A 189 2.51 -23.77 14.02
N THR A 190 1.49 -24.60 13.88
CA THR A 190 0.26 -24.60 14.69
C THR A 190 0.51 -24.93 16.17
N GLN A 191 1.58 -25.69 16.45
CA GLN A 191 2.06 -26.02 17.80
C GLN A 191 2.99 -24.93 18.39
N ASN A 192 3.11 -23.77 17.72
CA ASN A 192 3.94 -22.63 18.13
C ASN A 192 5.47 -22.92 18.11
N ALA A 193 5.90 -23.98 17.43
CA ALA A 193 7.30 -24.27 17.16
C ALA A 193 7.80 -23.45 15.97
N SER A 194 9.04 -22.98 16.03
CA SER A 194 9.66 -22.18 14.97
C SER A 194 9.97 -23.00 13.73
N VAL A 195 9.62 -22.48 12.55
CA VAL A 195 9.85 -23.18 11.27
C VAL A 195 11.03 -22.53 10.55
N ALA A 196 12.08 -23.31 10.33
CA ALA A 196 13.30 -22.87 9.63
C ALA A 196 13.19 -23.09 8.12
N GLY A 197 13.98 -22.36 7.32
CA GLY A 197 14.08 -22.57 5.87
C GLY A 197 12.87 -22.07 5.07
N VAL A 198 12.02 -21.23 5.65
CA VAL A 198 10.89 -20.61 4.96
C VAL A 198 11.38 -19.37 4.25
N THR A 199 11.23 -19.32 2.92
CA THR A 199 11.51 -18.09 2.16
C THR A 199 10.34 -17.13 2.32
N VAL A 200 10.61 -15.94 2.83
CA VAL A 200 9.63 -14.86 3.00
C VAL A 200 9.99 -13.72 2.06
N SER A 201 9.03 -13.23 1.27
CA SER A 201 9.26 -12.19 0.27
C SER A 201 8.05 -11.29 0.07
N VAL A 202 8.26 -10.11 -0.52
CA VAL A 202 7.15 -9.24 -0.95
C VAL A 202 6.57 -9.76 -2.26
N SER A 203 5.27 -10.00 -2.31
CA SER A 203 4.58 -10.51 -3.51
C SER A 203 4.81 -9.61 -4.72
N GLY A 204 5.22 -10.21 -5.84
CA GLY A 204 5.58 -9.48 -7.06
C GLY A 204 6.99 -8.87 -7.06
N LEU A 205 7.71 -8.92 -5.91
CA LEU A 205 9.04 -8.36 -5.72
C LEU A 205 9.95 -9.40 -5.03
N ALA A 206 10.04 -10.60 -5.60
CA ALA A 206 10.73 -11.74 -5.01
C ALA A 206 12.24 -11.50 -4.76
N GLN A 207 12.85 -10.46 -5.38
CA GLN A 207 14.22 -10.08 -5.05
C GLN A 207 14.38 -9.55 -3.60
N TYR A 208 13.30 -9.06 -2.98
CA TYR A 208 13.28 -8.67 -1.58
C TYR A 208 12.76 -9.85 -0.77
N ALA A 209 13.70 -10.68 -0.32
CA ALA A 209 13.39 -11.89 0.43
C ALA A 209 14.45 -12.17 1.49
N ASP A 210 14.05 -12.95 2.49
CA ASP A 210 14.95 -13.61 3.44
C ASP A 210 14.45 -15.03 3.70
N THR A 211 15.32 -15.88 4.26
CA THR A 211 14.97 -17.25 4.66
C THR A 211 15.02 -17.38 6.17
N THR A 212 13.99 -17.96 6.77
CA THR A 212 13.92 -18.07 8.22
C THR A 212 15.07 -18.89 8.80
N ASN A 213 15.67 -18.37 9.87
CA ASN A 213 16.70 -19.09 10.64
C ASN A 213 16.08 -20.21 11.50
N SER A 214 16.91 -20.90 12.32
CA SER A 214 16.44 -21.97 13.22
C SER A 214 15.46 -21.51 14.30
N ALA A 215 15.45 -20.22 14.63
CA ALA A 215 14.46 -19.61 15.52
C ALA A 215 13.19 -19.17 14.78
N GLY A 216 13.09 -19.44 13.48
CA GLY A 216 11.96 -19.08 12.63
C GLY A 216 11.89 -17.58 12.32
N GLN A 217 12.96 -16.83 12.54
CA GLN A 217 13.01 -15.38 12.33
C GLN A 217 13.51 -15.05 10.93
N PHE A 218 12.97 -13.98 10.34
CA PHE A 218 13.44 -13.40 9.08
C PHE A 218 13.56 -11.87 9.23
N GLU A 219 14.48 -11.27 8.49
CA GLU A 219 14.63 -9.82 8.38
C GLU A 219 15.30 -9.44 7.04
N PHE A 220 14.67 -8.55 6.28
CA PHE A 220 15.27 -7.97 5.08
C PHE A 220 14.86 -6.52 4.90
N THR A 221 15.63 -5.79 4.09
CA THR A 221 15.30 -4.43 3.66
C THR A 221 14.74 -4.47 2.25
N ALA A 222 13.58 -3.85 2.04
CA ALA A 222 12.95 -3.71 0.73
C ALA A 222 12.84 -2.23 0.33
N MET A 223 13.14 -1.92 -0.93
CA MET A 223 12.89 -0.58 -1.48
C MET A 223 11.45 -0.55 -1.99
N LEU A 224 10.55 0.11 -1.25
CA LEU A 224 9.11 0.14 -1.56
C LEU A 224 8.62 1.59 -1.65
N GLU A 225 7.60 1.82 -2.47
CA GLU A 225 6.92 3.11 -2.49
C GLU A 225 6.12 3.35 -1.19
N PRO A 226 6.22 4.55 -0.60
CA PRO A 226 5.40 4.96 0.54
C PRO A 226 3.90 4.98 0.25
N ARG A 227 3.11 4.65 1.29
CA ARG A 227 1.62 4.67 1.33
C ARG A 227 0.90 3.68 0.44
N LEU A 228 1.61 2.75 -0.22
CA LEU A 228 1.02 1.65 -0.94
C LEU A 228 0.82 0.41 -0.05
N ASP A 229 -0.14 -0.41 -0.44
CA ASP A 229 -0.41 -1.70 0.18
C ASP A 229 0.38 -2.80 -0.53
N TYR A 230 1.01 -3.66 0.26
CA TYR A 230 1.77 -4.81 -0.19
C TYR A 230 1.29 -6.09 0.49
N VAL A 231 1.64 -7.23 -0.10
CA VAL A 231 1.38 -8.55 0.47
C VAL A 231 2.72 -9.22 0.75
N LEU A 232 2.89 -9.72 1.98
CA LEU A 232 4.02 -10.57 2.34
C LEU A 232 3.64 -12.02 2.06
N SER A 233 4.52 -12.73 1.36
CA SER A 233 4.38 -14.14 0.99
C SER A 233 5.42 -14.97 1.70
N ALA A 234 5.06 -16.22 1.99
CA ALA A 234 5.97 -17.21 2.55
C ALA A 234 5.84 -18.50 1.73
N SER A 235 6.97 -19.15 1.46
CA SER A 235 7.03 -20.40 0.69
C SER A 235 8.07 -21.34 1.29
N LYS A 236 7.75 -22.63 1.28
CA LYS A 236 8.64 -23.74 1.66
C LYS A 236 8.16 -24.98 0.94
N ASN A 237 8.75 -25.26 -0.22
CA ASN A 237 8.22 -26.28 -1.14
C ASN A 237 9.17 -27.46 -1.37
N TYR A 238 9.63 -28.06 -0.28
CA TYR A 238 10.51 -29.23 -0.30
C TYR A 238 10.18 -30.16 0.87
N ASN A 239 10.89 -31.30 0.97
CA ASN A 239 10.72 -32.30 2.02
C ASN A 239 9.25 -32.69 2.25
N PHE A 240 8.55 -33.02 1.16
CA PHE A 240 7.11 -33.28 1.17
C PHE A 240 6.69 -34.40 2.14
N VAL A 241 7.55 -35.40 2.36
CA VAL A 241 7.30 -36.53 3.27
C VAL A 241 7.58 -36.22 4.76
N ASN A 242 8.07 -35.01 5.11
CA ASN A 242 8.33 -34.64 6.50
C ASN A 242 7.04 -34.68 7.34
N GLY A 243 6.98 -35.58 8.32
CA GLY A 243 5.80 -35.82 9.16
C GLY A 243 4.66 -36.60 8.49
N VAL A 244 4.69 -36.77 7.16
CA VAL A 244 3.58 -37.42 6.43
C VAL A 244 3.73 -38.93 6.48
N THR A 245 2.80 -39.61 7.17
CA THR A 245 2.86 -41.05 7.40
C THR A 245 1.54 -41.77 7.07
N THR A 246 1.55 -43.09 7.22
CA THR A 246 0.32 -43.90 7.17
C THR A 246 -0.64 -43.58 8.31
N PHE A 247 -0.17 -42.99 9.40
CA PHE A 247 -1.02 -42.58 10.51
C PHE A 247 -1.94 -41.42 10.11
N ASP A 248 -1.40 -40.41 9.41
CA ASP A 248 -2.18 -39.27 8.90
C ASP A 248 -3.28 -39.72 7.96
N MET A 249 -2.96 -40.66 7.06
CA MET A 249 -3.93 -41.28 6.15
C MET A 249 -5.05 -42.03 6.90
N ILE A 250 -4.74 -42.62 8.07
CA ILE A 250 -5.76 -43.25 8.92
C ILE A 250 -6.66 -42.19 9.56
N GLU A 251 -6.12 -41.06 10.00
CA GLU A 251 -6.91 -39.95 10.54
C GLU A 251 -7.86 -39.36 9.48
N ILE A 252 -7.35 -39.10 8.28
CA ILE A 252 -8.16 -38.66 7.13
C ILE A 252 -9.27 -39.67 6.84
N ARG A 253 -8.94 -40.97 6.80
CA ARG A 253 -9.92 -42.02 6.55
C ARG A 253 -11.03 -42.05 7.60
N LYS A 254 -10.69 -41.88 8.88
CA LYS A 254 -11.67 -41.84 9.97
C LYS A 254 -12.59 -40.62 9.85
N HIS A 255 -12.07 -39.48 9.42
CA HIS A 255 -12.88 -38.29 9.16
C HIS A 255 -13.86 -38.52 8.00
N VAL A 256 -13.38 -39.04 6.87
CA VAL A 256 -14.21 -39.33 5.69
C VAL A 256 -15.33 -40.34 6.01
N LEU A 257 -15.07 -41.32 6.88
CA LEU A 257 -16.05 -42.31 7.33
C LEU A 257 -16.93 -41.85 8.50
N ALA A 258 -16.78 -40.60 8.94
CA ALA A 258 -17.45 -40.04 10.12
C ALA A 258 -17.24 -40.86 11.42
N LEU A 259 -16.14 -41.59 11.52
CA LEU A 259 -15.75 -42.32 12.73
C LEU A 259 -15.05 -41.42 13.75
N GLN A 260 -14.28 -40.45 13.27
CA GLN A 260 -13.61 -39.44 14.08
C GLN A 260 -13.42 -38.18 13.23
N ILE A 261 -14.22 -37.16 13.50
CA ILE A 261 -14.20 -35.91 12.72
C ILE A 261 -13.03 -35.04 13.19
N ILE A 262 -12.18 -34.62 12.25
CA ILE A 262 -11.24 -33.51 12.41
C ILE A 262 -12.02 -32.21 12.55
N THR A 263 -11.81 -31.47 13.64
CA THR A 263 -12.52 -30.21 13.94
C THR A 263 -11.62 -28.97 13.88
N GLN A 264 -10.29 -29.16 13.89
CA GLN A 264 -9.35 -28.04 13.83
C GLN A 264 -9.14 -27.59 12.37
N PRO A 265 -9.32 -26.30 12.04
CA PRO A 265 -9.25 -25.82 10.66
C PRO A 265 -7.89 -26.09 10.02
N THR A 266 -6.81 -25.96 10.77
CA THR A 266 -5.46 -26.20 10.27
C THR A 266 -5.20 -27.67 9.93
N ARG A 267 -5.79 -28.60 10.69
CA ARG A 267 -5.73 -30.04 10.38
C ARG A 267 -6.63 -30.40 9.21
N LEU A 268 -7.75 -29.70 9.03
CA LEU A 268 -8.57 -29.84 7.82
C LEU A 268 -7.79 -29.39 6.56
N LEU A 269 -7.05 -28.28 6.66
CA LEU A 269 -6.16 -27.82 5.58
C LEU A 269 -5.01 -28.80 5.32
N ALA A 270 -4.38 -29.35 6.37
CA ALA A 270 -3.35 -30.37 6.22
C ALA A 270 -3.88 -31.63 5.52
N ALA A 271 -5.14 -32.00 5.75
CA ALA A 271 -5.78 -33.19 5.20
C ALA A 271 -6.17 -33.10 3.72
N ASP A 272 -6.42 -31.90 3.19
CA ASP A 272 -6.76 -31.65 1.78
C ASP A 272 -5.48 -31.59 0.92
N ALA A 273 -4.85 -32.74 0.73
CA ALA A 273 -3.55 -32.88 0.07
C ALA A 273 -3.59 -32.58 -1.45
N ASN A 274 -4.75 -32.69 -2.10
CA ASN A 274 -4.91 -32.36 -3.51
C ASN A 274 -5.47 -30.95 -3.76
N LYS A 275 -5.68 -30.15 -2.72
CA LYS A 275 -6.19 -28.77 -2.77
C LYS A 275 -7.57 -28.68 -3.46
N SER A 276 -8.42 -29.69 -3.26
CA SER A 276 -9.76 -29.74 -3.85
C SER A 276 -10.77 -28.86 -3.13
N GLY A 277 -10.44 -28.39 -1.92
CA GLY A 277 -11.37 -27.66 -1.06
C GLY A 277 -12.31 -28.55 -0.26
N GLY A 278 -11.93 -29.83 -0.06
CA GLY A 278 -12.64 -30.78 0.77
C GLY A 278 -11.76 -31.98 1.10
N ILE A 279 -12.19 -32.84 2.03
CA ILE A 279 -11.42 -34.02 2.46
C ILE A 279 -12.10 -35.28 1.93
N SER A 280 -11.35 -36.08 1.20
CA SER A 280 -11.86 -37.26 0.51
C SER A 280 -10.83 -38.40 0.48
N THR A 281 -11.22 -39.52 -0.14
CA THR A 281 -10.27 -40.61 -0.40
C THR A 281 -9.21 -40.26 -1.44
N GLN A 282 -9.41 -39.20 -2.24
CA GLN A 282 -8.42 -38.75 -3.22
C GLN A 282 -7.19 -38.17 -2.54
N ASP A 283 -7.36 -37.49 -1.39
CA ASP A 283 -6.26 -36.97 -0.58
C ASP A 283 -5.37 -38.10 -0.05
N ILE A 284 -6.00 -39.19 0.41
CA ILE A 284 -5.28 -40.40 0.83
C ILE A 284 -4.49 -40.99 -0.33
N VAL A 285 -5.06 -41.01 -1.54
CA VAL A 285 -4.36 -41.52 -2.72
C VAL A 285 -3.14 -40.64 -3.05
N GLU A 286 -3.27 -39.32 -2.98
CA GLU A 286 -2.17 -38.39 -3.23
C GLU A 286 -1.04 -38.54 -2.21
N LEU A 287 -1.36 -38.58 -0.91
CA LEU A 287 -0.39 -38.80 0.16
C LEU A 287 0.27 -40.18 0.08
N ARG A 288 -0.48 -41.21 -0.33
CA ARG A 288 0.07 -42.56 -0.49
C ARG A 288 1.10 -42.62 -1.62
N LYS A 289 0.84 -41.96 -2.75
CA LYS A 289 1.83 -41.87 -3.83
C LYS A 289 3.10 -41.19 -3.36
N LEU A 290 2.96 -40.13 -2.56
CA LEU A 290 4.08 -39.38 -2.00
C LEU A 290 4.94 -40.25 -1.05
N VAL A 291 4.31 -40.92 -0.08
CA VAL A 291 5.02 -41.78 0.90
C VAL A 291 5.66 -43.00 0.24
N LEU A 292 5.09 -43.51 -0.85
CA LEU A 292 5.64 -44.64 -1.61
C LEU A 292 6.65 -44.21 -2.68
N SER A 293 7.03 -42.93 -2.73
CA SER A 293 7.94 -42.37 -3.76
C SER A 293 7.48 -42.66 -5.20
N VAL A 294 6.15 -42.80 -5.39
CA VAL A 294 5.54 -42.83 -6.73
C VAL A 294 5.53 -41.42 -7.32
N GLN A 295 5.49 -40.40 -6.46
CA GLN A 295 5.73 -39.00 -6.78
C GLN A 295 6.54 -38.35 -5.66
N ASP A 296 7.36 -37.35 -5.99
CA ASP A 296 8.22 -36.66 -5.01
C ASP A 296 7.61 -35.34 -4.49
N SER A 297 6.50 -34.91 -5.08
CA SER A 297 5.80 -33.66 -4.75
C SER A 297 4.29 -33.82 -4.83
N LEU A 298 3.56 -32.84 -4.27
CA LEU A 298 2.13 -32.68 -4.49
C LEU A 298 1.88 -31.96 -5.82
N SER A 299 0.84 -32.37 -6.54
CA SER A 299 0.58 -31.88 -7.91
C SER A 299 -0.12 -30.52 -7.98
N GLN A 300 -0.84 -30.12 -6.92
CA GLN A 300 -1.73 -28.96 -6.92
C GLN A 300 -1.36 -27.88 -5.87
N GLN A 301 -0.38 -28.14 -5.00
CA GLN A 301 0.01 -27.22 -3.93
C GLN A 301 1.43 -27.45 -3.41
N GLU A 302 1.92 -26.50 -2.62
CA GLU A 302 3.21 -26.58 -1.96
C GLU A 302 3.19 -27.55 -0.76
N SER A 303 4.38 -27.98 -0.34
CA SER A 303 4.58 -28.84 0.83
C SER A 303 4.07 -28.23 2.15
N TRP A 304 4.10 -26.90 2.24
CA TRP A 304 3.65 -26.12 3.39
C TRP A 304 2.69 -25.01 2.94
N PHE A 305 1.68 -24.76 3.75
CA PHE A 305 0.76 -23.64 3.60
C PHE A 305 1.04 -22.60 4.69
N PHE A 306 1.00 -21.31 4.32
CA PHE A 306 1.30 -20.20 5.21
C PHE A 306 0.16 -19.19 5.26
N TYR A 307 -0.11 -18.67 6.45
CA TYR A 307 -1.12 -17.64 6.66
C TYR A 307 -0.74 -16.69 7.80
N ASN A 308 -1.41 -15.54 7.87
CA ASN A 308 -1.25 -14.54 8.93
C ASN A 308 -1.61 -15.15 10.29
N ALA A 309 -0.69 -15.08 11.26
CA ALA A 309 -0.92 -15.60 12.60
C ALA A 309 -2.06 -14.93 13.37
N ALA A 310 -2.42 -13.69 12.99
CA ALA A 310 -3.56 -12.97 13.55
C ALA A 310 -4.89 -13.31 12.86
N TYR A 311 -4.89 -14.17 11.83
CA TYR A 311 -6.10 -14.58 11.13
C TYR A 311 -6.96 -15.50 12.01
N THR A 312 -8.24 -15.17 12.09
CA THR A 312 -9.26 -16.01 12.75
C THR A 312 -10.18 -16.59 11.69
N PHE A 313 -10.28 -17.92 11.63
CA PHE A 313 -11.19 -18.61 10.72
C PHE A 313 -12.64 -18.26 11.04
N VAL A 314 -13.40 -17.81 10.04
CA VAL A 314 -14.81 -17.45 10.22
C VAL A 314 -15.67 -18.71 10.30
N ASN A 315 -15.36 -19.71 9.47
CA ASN A 315 -15.95 -21.04 9.52
C ASN A 315 -14.86 -22.11 9.74
N PRO A 316 -14.47 -22.37 11.00
CA PRO A 316 -13.40 -23.32 11.32
C PRO A 316 -13.66 -24.75 10.85
N GLU A 317 -14.92 -25.16 10.70
CA GLU A 317 -15.30 -26.51 10.22
C GLU A 317 -15.24 -26.63 8.69
N HIS A 318 -15.15 -25.53 7.96
CA HIS A 318 -15.06 -25.50 6.50
C HIS A 318 -14.13 -24.36 6.02
N PRO A 319 -12.82 -24.43 6.31
CA PRO A 319 -11.89 -23.32 6.11
C PRO A 319 -11.50 -23.07 4.64
N PHE A 320 -11.75 -24.02 3.73
CA PHE A 320 -11.19 -24.01 2.38
C PHE A 320 -11.54 -22.77 1.53
N PRO A 321 -12.80 -22.28 1.48
CA PRO A 321 -13.14 -21.13 0.65
C PRO A 321 -12.43 -19.85 1.11
N GLU A 322 -12.25 -19.69 2.42
CA GLU A 322 -11.54 -18.54 3.00
C GLU A 322 -10.06 -18.55 2.62
N ILE A 323 -9.46 -19.74 2.49
CA ILE A 323 -8.04 -19.91 2.25
C ILE A 323 -7.68 -19.95 0.76
N TYR A 324 -8.38 -20.74 -0.04
CA TYR A 324 -7.97 -20.97 -1.44
C TYR A 324 -8.52 -19.94 -2.42
N ASN A 325 -9.63 -19.28 -2.09
CA ASN A 325 -10.31 -18.39 -3.02
C ASN A 325 -10.12 -16.91 -2.69
N THR A 326 -9.40 -16.59 -1.61
CA THR A 326 -9.21 -15.22 -1.16
C THR A 326 -7.78 -14.97 -0.68
N LEU A 327 -7.40 -13.70 -0.59
CA LEU A 327 -6.18 -13.26 0.11
C LEU A 327 -6.46 -12.84 1.56
N ASN A 328 -7.55 -13.32 2.17
CA ASN A 328 -7.95 -12.86 3.50
C ASN A 328 -6.98 -13.30 4.59
N ALA A 329 -6.41 -14.49 4.43
CA ALA A 329 -5.43 -15.04 5.35
C ALA A 329 -3.98 -14.59 5.03
N ALA A 330 -3.77 -13.79 3.99
CA ALA A 330 -2.44 -13.24 3.67
C ALA A 330 -2.06 -12.10 4.62
N ILE A 331 -0.76 -11.87 4.80
CA ILE A 331 -0.27 -10.70 5.53
C ILE A 331 -0.24 -9.52 4.57
N LYS A 332 -1.17 -8.59 4.76
CA LYS A 332 -1.22 -7.31 4.04
C LYS A 332 -0.64 -6.23 4.94
N PHE A 333 0.19 -5.36 4.39
CA PHE A 333 0.76 -4.24 5.14
C PHE A 333 0.83 -2.97 4.29
N ARG A 334 0.76 -1.83 4.96
CA ARG A 334 0.98 -0.52 4.36
C ARG A 334 2.33 -0.02 4.86
N THR A 335 3.14 0.57 3.99
CA THR A 335 4.51 1.00 4.34
C THR A 335 4.57 2.08 5.44
N SER A 336 3.45 2.70 5.79
CA SER A 336 3.32 3.59 6.96
C SER A 336 3.25 2.87 8.32
N SER A 337 3.15 1.53 8.34
CA SER A 337 3.04 0.72 9.56
C SER A 337 3.66 -0.66 9.36
N LEU A 338 4.83 -0.88 9.98
CA LEU A 338 5.59 -2.12 9.88
C LEU A 338 5.79 -2.74 11.27
N PRO A 339 4.77 -3.43 11.82
CA PRO A 339 4.98 -4.28 12.98
C PRO A 339 5.84 -5.50 12.57
N PRO A 340 6.45 -6.22 13.53
CA PRO A 340 6.94 -7.55 13.26
C PRO A 340 5.80 -8.43 12.72
N PHE A 341 6.03 -9.07 11.56
CA PHE A 341 5.03 -9.90 10.91
C PHE A 341 5.10 -11.33 11.42
N HIS A 342 3.97 -11.99 11.52
CA HIS A 342 3.89 -13.34 12.08
C HIS A 342 3.11 -14.26 11.16
N PHE A 343 3.76 -15.32 10.69
CA PHE A 343 3.12 -16.39 9.93
C PHE A 343 2.82 -17.60 10.81
N ARG A 344 1.77 -18.31 10.41
CA ARG A 344 1.48 -19.68 10.81
C ARG A 344 1.69 -20.60 9.62
N ALA A 345 2.32 -21.74 9.87
CA ALA A 345 2.64 -22.75 8.88
C ALA A 345 1.85 -24.04 9.16
N VAL A 346 1.32 -24.64 8.10
CA VAL A 346 0.63 -25.94 8.12
C VAL A 346 1.36 -26.85 7.14
N LYS A 347 1.84 -28.00 7.61
CA LYS A 347 2.45 -29.00 6.73
C LYS A 347 1.34 -29.78 6.04
N ILE A 348 1.30 -29.73 4.72
CA ILE A 348 0.30 -30.48 3.95
C ILE A 348 0.63 -31.98 4.06
N GLY A 349 -0.41 -32.77 4.36
CA GLY A 349 -0.36 -34.21 4.58
C GLY A 349 -0.07 -34.66 6.00
N ASP A 350 0.39 -33.77 6.87
CA ASP A 350 0.76 -34.07 8.28
C ASP A 350 -0.38 -33.62 9.20
N VAL A 351 -1.39 -34.48 9.33
CA VAL A 351 -2.64 -34.17 10.05
C VAL A 351 -2.45 -34.27 11.56
N ASN A 352 -1.53 -35.13 12.00
CA ASN A 352 -1.19 -35.29 13.41
C ASN A 352 -0.14 -34.27 13.90
N GLU A 353 0.35 -33.38 13.02
CA GLU A 353 1.31 -32.30 13.31
C GLU A 353 2.65 -32.83 13.86
N SER A 354 3.18 -33.88 13.22
CA SER A 354 4.44 -34.55 13.58
C SER A 354 5.66 -34.11 12.77
N ALA A 355 5.49 -33.24 11.77
CA ALA A 355 6.57 -32.73 10.95
C ALA A 355 7.62 -31.98 11.78
N ASP A 356 8.90 -32.22 11.47
CA ASP A 356 10.03 -31.50 12.05
C ASP A 356 10.08 -30.07 11.47
N PRO A 357 9.83 -29.02 12.27
CA PRO A 357 9.84 -27.63 11.77
C PRO A 357 11.21 -27.17 11.25
N GLY A 358 12.29 -27.84 11.63
CA GLY A 358 13.65 -27.54 11.19
C GLY A 358 13.98 -28.05 9.80
N GLN A 359 13.16 -28.95 9.23
CA GLN A 359 13.43 -29.62 7.95
C GLN A 359 12.49 -29.24 6.83
#